data_AF-A0A1V0USJ0-F1
#
_entry.id   AF-A0A1V0USJ0-F1
#
_cell.length_a   1.000
_cell.length_b   1.000
_cell.length_c   1.000
_cell.angle_alpha   90.00
_cell.angle_beta   90.00
_cell.angle_gamma   90.00
#
_symmetry.space_group_name_H-M   'P 1'
#
loop_
_entity.id
_entity.type
_entity.pdbx_description
1 polymer ?
#
loop_
_entity_poly.entity_id
_entity_poly.type
_entity_poly.pdbx_seq_one_letter_code
_entity_poly.pdbx_strand_id
1 'polypeptide(L)'
;MPVYVLFFLLGLLSILSRGRSYSMIFSSSCSFCGVLRYFFSIILPGTKNIRMGIAFMNGKMKMGVFKYYWQTYSTKSILIILVFIASFLWGMISQSYQNPLVISSPNLTWMDYFFHNTKQAFLTILLGFVTYGFGSLALGAISGISAGVGIEITLQNNMGESIITAFLPHAIFEIPAILLSCLYPFMIWRFITASIKNKNLQYKLVKIELIPILFCIILLFFIAAIMESIFILEIEV
;
A
#
# COMPACT_ATOMS: atom_id res chain seq x y z
N MET A 1 -20.01 -14.80 -12.30
CA MET A 1 -19.15 -14.28 -11.22
C MET A 1 -17.90 -13.71 -11.87
N PRO A 2 -17.57 -12.43 -11.67
CA PRO A 2 -16.48 -11.81 -12.42
C PRO A 2 -15.11 -12.35 -12.00
N VAL A 3 -14.21 -12.48 -12.96
CA VAL A 3 -12.86 -13.09 -12.81
C VAL A 3 -12.04 -12.41 -11.69
N TYR A 4 -12.26 -11.12 -11.45
CA TYR A 4 -11.59 -10.33 -10.40
C TYR A 4 -12.10 -10.64 -8.98
N VAL A 5 -13.38 -11.02 -8.81
CA VAL A 5 -13.93 -11.47 -7.52
C VAL A 5 -13.32 -12.83 -7.12
N LEU A 6 -13.02 -13.68 -8.11
CA LEU A 6 -12.31 -14.93 -7.89
C LEU A 6 -10.86 -14.67 -7.43
N PHE A 7 -10.16 -13.71 -8.01
CA PHE A 7 -8.80 -13.34 -7.57
C PHE A 7 -8.77 -12.72 -6.16
N PHE A 8 -9.75 -11.90 -5.81
CA PHE A 8 -9.89 -11.32 -4.47
C PHE A 8 -10.21 -12.39 -3.41
N LEU A 9 -11.16 -13.30 -3.70
CA LEU A 9 -11.47 -14.44 -2.82
C LEU A 9 -10.29 -15.40 -2.69
N LEU A 10 -9.53 -15.65 -3.76
CA LEU A 10 -8.30 -16.45 -3.70
C LEU A 10 -7.20 -15.75 -2.88
N GLY A 11 -7.11 -14.42 -2.95
CA GLY A 11 -6.23 -13.62 -2.09
C GLY A 11 -6.61 -13.70 -0.62
N LEU A 12 -7.90 -13.54 -0.30
CA LEU A 12 -8.42 -13.62 1.07
C LEU A 12 -8.35 -15.06 1.64
N LEU A 13 -8.62 -16.06 0.82
CA LEU A 13 -8.45 -17.48 1.17
C LEU A 13 -6.97 -17.83 1.37
N SER A 14 -6.04 -17.20 0.63
CA SER A 14 -4.59 -17.40 0.87
C SER A 14 -4.11 -16.76 2.18
N ILE A 15 -4.78 -15.69 2.64
CA ILE A 15 -4.52 -15.04 3.93
C ILE A 15 -5.08 -15.88 5.09
N LEU A 16 -6.23 -16.52 4.89
CA LEU A 16 -6.90 -17.36 5.91
C LEU A 16 -6.36 -18.80 5.96
N SER A 17 -5.83 -19.32 4.84
CA SER A 17 -5.21 -20.63 4.73
C SER A 17 -3.81 -20.62 5.35
N ARG A 18 -3.73 -20.80 6.68
CA ARG A 18 -2.47 -21.15 7.35
C ARG A 18 -1.88 -22.41 6.69
N GLY A 19 -0.73 -22.22 6.05
CA GLY A 19 0.22 -23.29 5.76
C GLY A 19 -0.18 -24.24 4.64
N ARG A 20 0.09 -23.85 3.39
CA ARG A 20 0.66 -24.74 2.36
C ARG A 20 1.26 -23.90 1.24
N SER A 21 2.44 -24.30 0.79
CA SER A 21 3.18 -23.70 -0.32
C SER A 21 2.35 -23.70 -1.60
N TYR A 22 1.99 -22.52 -2.09
CA TYR A 22 1.54 -22.35 -3.48
C TYR A 22 2.61 -21.57 -4.25
N SER A 23 3.71 -22.26 -4.55
CA SER A 23 4.70 -21.83 -5.54
C SER A 23 4.34 -22.41 -6.91
N MET A 24 3.20 -21.99 -7.47
CA MET A 24 2.77 -22.26 -8.85
C MET A 24 1.35 -21.69 -8.88
N ILE A 25 1.17 -20.43 -9.27
CA ILE A 25 0.58 -20.02 -10.55
C ILE A 25 0.93 -18.54 -10.66
N PHE A 26 1.84 -18.15 -11.55
CA PHE A 26 1.92 -16.81 -12.17
C PHE A 26 3.20 -16.81 -13.01
N SER A 27 3.00 -16.99 -14.32
CA SER A 27 4.03 -17.01 -15.35
C SER A 27 4.79 -15.68 -15.41
N SER A 28 6.09 -15.77 -15.68
CA SER A 28 7.14 -14.78 -15.50
C SER A 28 7.25 -13.71 -16.61
N SER A 29 6.17 -13.42 -17.35
CA SER A 29 6.28 -12.60 -18.58
C SER A 29 5.56 -11.25 -18.53
N CYS A 30 5.01 -10.84 -17.39
CA CYS A 30 4.29 -9.57 -17.28
C CYS A 30 4.93 -8.68 -16.19
N SER A 31 5.49 -7.53 -16.59
CA SER A 31 6.09 -6.53 -15.68
C SER A 31 5.13 -6.09 -14.57
N PHE A 32 3.82 -6.10 -14.86
CA PHE A 32 2.75 -5.84 -13.91
C PHE A 32 2.59 -6.94 -12.85
N CYS A 33 2.65 -8.22 -13.24
CA CYS A 33 2.69 -9.34 -12.28
C CYS A 33 3.95 -9.30 -11.40
N GLY A 34 5.06 -8.75 -11.92
CA GLY A 34 6.28 -8.53 -11.14
C GLY A 34 6.09 -7.50 -10.02
N VAL A 35 5.45 -6.37 -10.31
CA VAL A 35 5.13 -5.32 -9.34
C VAL A 35 4.11 -5.82 -8.31
N LEU A 36 3.07 -6.51 -8.73
CA LEU A 36 2.07 -7.11 -7.83
C LEU A 36 2.69 -8.20 -6.93
N ARG A 37 3.51 -9.11 -7.51
CA ARG A 37 4.28 -10.09 -6.72
C ARG A 37 5.16 -9.39 -5.70
N TYR A 38 5.87 -8.35 -6.11
CA TYR A 38 6.78 -7.61 -5.25
C TYR A 38 6.02 -6.85 -4.13
N PHE A 39 4.82 -6.34 -4.41
CA PHE A 39 3.91 -5.76 -3.42
C PHE A 39 3.40 -6.81 -2.41
N PHE A 40 2.85 -7.95 -2.88
CA PHE A 40 2.46 -9.05 -2.00
C PHE A 40 3.65 -9.60 -1.20
N SER A 41 4.86 -9.44 -1.73
CA SER A 41 6.10 -9.78 -1.04
C SER A 41 6.41 -8.85 0.17
N ILE A 42 5.90 -7.64 0.20
CA ILE A 42 6.12 -6.74 1.35
C ILE A 42 5.10 -7.01 2.47
N ILE A 43 3.96 -7.60 2.13
CA ILE A 43 2.77 -7.70 3.01
C ILE A 43 2.51 -9.10 3.55
N LEU A 44 2.85 -10.17 2.80
CA LEU A 44 2.55 -11.54 3.24
C LEU A 44 3.70 -12.18 4.04
N PRO A 45 3.41 -12.86 5.16
CA PRO A 45 4.44 -13.48 5.99
C PRO A 45 5.14 -14.67 5.34
N GLY A 46 6.45 -14.53 5.14
CA GLY A 46 7.39 -15.64 4.89
C GLY A 46 7.99 -16.16 6.19
N THR A 47 7.80 -17.45 6.51
CA THR A 47 8.22 -18.05 7.78
C THR A 47 9.74 -18.30 7.90
N LYS A 48 10.22 -18.15 9.14
CA LYS A 48 11.50 -18.58 9.77
C LYS A 48 12.83 -17.98 9.24
N ASN A 49 13.40 -17.03 9.99
CA ASN A 49 14.48 -17.25 10.98
C ASN A 49 15.11 -15.89 11.36
N ILE A 50 15.14 -15.62 12.67
CA ILE A 50 15.71 -14.42 13.29
C ILE A 50 17.20 -14.67 13.48
N ARG A 51 18.05 -13.98 12.69
CA ARG A 51 19.45 -13.59 12.96
C ARG A 51 20.09 -13.25 11.62
N MET A 52 20.18 -11.97 11.23
CA MET A 52 21.04 -11.57 10.10
C MET A 52 21.31 -10.05 9.98
N GLY A 53 21.54 -9.37 11.10
CA GLY A 53 21.99 -7.96 11.08
C GLY A 53 23.42 -7.73 10.57
N ILE A 54 24.20 -8.78 10.27
CA ILE A 54 25.65 -8.69 10.00
C ILE A 54 26.05 -9.29 8.63
N ALA A 55 25.23 -10.14 8.00
CA ALA A 55 25.64 -10.86 6.78
C ALA A 55 25.58 -10.03 5.47
N PHE A 56 25.03 -8.82 5.49
CA PHE A 56 24.93 -7.99 4.28
C PHE A 56 26.30 -7.49 3.78
N MET A 57 27.33 -7.50 4.64
CA MET A 57 28.66 -7.01 4.27
C MET A 57 29.52 -8.03 3.50
N ASN A 58 29.20 -9.32 3.51
CA ASN A 58 30.11 -10.37 3.01
C ASN A 58 29.72 -10.98 1.65
N GLY A 59 28.87 -10.32 0.85
CA GLY A 59 28.69 -10.65 -0.57
C GLY A 59 28.09 -12.03 -0.89
N LYS A 60 27.74 -12.84 0.11
CA LYS A 60 27.18 -14.19 -0.05
C LYS A 60 25.76 -14.23 0.46
N MET A 61 24.77 -14.00 -0.40
CA MET A 61 23.46 -14.65 -0.25
C MET A 61 22.63 -14.63 -1.53
N LYS A 62 22.17 -15.82 -1.94
CA LYS A 62 21.03 -16.07 -2.82
C LYS A 62 19.72 -15.96 -2.02
N MET A 63 19.46 -14.80 -1.39
CA MET A 63 18.17 -14.59 -0.72
C MET A 63 17.19 -13.97 -1.71
N GLY A 64 16.02 -14.58 -1.87
CA GLY A 64 14.97 -14.02 -2.73
C GLY A 64 14.55 -12.63 -2.23
N VAL A 65 14.29 -11.72 -3.17
CA VAL A 65 13.92 -10.31 -2.91
C VAL A 65 12.80 -10.21 -1.87
N PHE A 66 11.78 -11.06 -2.00
CA PHE A 66 10.69 -11.18 -1.02
C PHE A 66 11.17 -11.35 0.43
N LYS A 67 11.96 -12.40 0.66
CA LYS A 67 12.43 -12.77 2.00
C LYS A 67 13.25 -11.65 2.62
N TYR A 68 13.99 -10.91 1.80
CA TYR A 68 14.75 -9.75 2.22
C TYR A 68 13.86 -8.60 2.73
N TYR A 69 12.86 -8.19 1.95
CA TYR A 69 11.94 -7.12 2.36
C TYR A 69 11.19 -7.49 3.63
N TRP A 70 10.63 -8.70 3.66
CA TRP A 70 9.87 -9.17 4.81
C TRP A 70 10.71 -9.18 6.09
N GLN A 71 11.92 -9.75 6.06
CA GLN A 71 12.78 -9.79 7.24
C GLN A 71 13.22 -8.41 7.73
N THR A 72 13.34 -7.44 6.82
CA THR A 72 13.82 -6.10 7.17
C THR A 72 12.69 -5.20 7.68
N TYR A 73 11.51 -5.26 7.05
CA TYR A 73 10.46 -4.25 7.24
C TYR A 73 9.16 -4.78 7.86
N SER A 74 9.01 -6.10 8.06
CA SER A 74 7.75 -6.71 8.53
C SER A 74 7.13 -6.03 9.74
N THR A 75 7.90 -5.73 10.79
CA THR A 75 7.35 -5.06 11.99
C THR A 75 6.78 -3.69 11.68
N LYS A 76 7.44 -2.91 10.81
CA LYS A 76 6.95 -1.58 10.41
C LYS A 76 5.75 -1.70 9.48
N SER A 77 5.78 -2.62 8.51
CA SER A 77 4.65 -2.91 7.62
C SER A 77 3.41 -3.35 8.40
N ILE A 78 3.56 -4.26 9.37
CA ILE A 78 2.47 -4.71 10.23
C ILE A 78 1.89 -3.54 11.04
N LEU A 79 2.74 -2.71 11.64
CA LEU A 79 2.28 -1.53 12.38
C LEU A 79 1.49 -0.57 11.47
N ILE A 80 2.00 -0.25 10.29
CA ILE A 80 1.35 0.63 9.32
C ILE A 80 -0.03 0.06 8.93
N ILE A 81 -0.10 -1.24 8.62
CA ILE A 81 -1.35 -1.92 8.24
C ILE A 81 -2.36 -1.89 9.40
N LEU A 82 -1.92 -2.17 10.63
CA LEU A 82 -2.79 -2.14 11.81
C LEU A 82 -3.32 -0.73 12.08
N VAL A 83 -2.46 0.29 11.98
CA VAL A 83 -2.87 1.69 12.13
C VAL A 83 -3.88 2.06 11.04
N PHE A 84 -3.62 1.70 9.78
CA PHE A 84 -4.54 1.98 8.68
C PHE A 84 -5.90 1.30 8.89
N ILE A 85 -5.92 0.00 9.21
CA ILE A 85 -7.17 -0.75 9.44
C ILE A 85 -7.95 -0.18 10.64
N ALA A 86 -7.27 0.09 11.77
CA ALA A 86 -7.94 0.66 12.95
C ALA A 86 -8.53 2.04 12.63
N SER A 87 -7.82 2.85 11.87
CA SER A 87 -8.26 4.19 11.45
C SER A 87 -9.40 4.13 10.43
N PHE A 88 -9.37 3.16 9.51
CA PHE A 88 -10.47 2.88 8.58
C PHE A 88 -11.74 2.46 9.30
N LEU A 89 -11.65 1.50 10.23
CA LEU A 89 -12.79 1.08 11.06
C LEU A 89 -13.32 2.23 11.91
N TRP A 90 -12.43 3.04 12.48
CA TRP A 90 -12.81 4.25 13.21
C TRP A 90 -13.57 5.23 12.31
N GLY A 91 -13.08 5.48 11.09
CA GLY A 91 -13.75 6.31 10.10
C GLY A 91 -15.19 5.85 9.82
N MET A 92 -15.36 4.56 9.50
CA MET A 92 -16.69 3.96 9.29
C MET A 92 -17.61 4.14 10.50
N ILE A 93 -17.16 3.74 11.69
CA ILE A 93 -17.94 3.83 12.93
C ILE A 93 -18.29 5.29 13.25
N SER A 94 -17.35 6.22 13.07
CA SER A 94 -17.58 7.62 13.38
C SER A 94 -18.61 8.28 12.46
N GLN A 95 -18.65 7.86 11.19
CA GLN A 95 -19.60 8.35 10.20
C GLN A 95 -20.98 7.70 10.35
N SER A 96 -21.07 6.47 10.87
CA SER A 96 -22.35 5.76 11.02
C SER A 96 -23.29 6.43 12.04
N TYR A 97 -22.73 7.20 12.98
CA TYR A 97 -23.47 8.01 13.95
C TYR A 97 -23.83 9.42 13.44
N GLN A 98 -23.40 9.79 12.23
CA GLN A 98 -23.66 11.10 11.63
C GLN A 98 -24.79 11.02 10.61
N ASN A 99 -25.39 12.16 10.31
CA ASN A 99 -26.37 12.26 9.25
C ASN A 99 -25.72 11.93 7.89
N PRO A 100 -26.45 11.26 6.97
CA PRO A 100 -25.95 10.98 5.63
C PRO A 100 -25.51 12.28 4.94
N LEU A 101 -24.27 12.30 4.48
CA LEU A 101 -23.77 13.36 3.61
C LEU A 101 -24.24 13.09 2.19
N VAL A 102 -24.69 14.14 1.51
CA VAL A 102 -25.07 14.05 0.09
C VAL A 102 -23.81 13.84 -0.73
N ILE A 103 -23.81 12.78 -1.54
CA ILE A 103 -22.70 12.50 -2.47
C ILE A 103 -22.86 13.45 -3.66
N SER A 104 -21.90 14.36 -3.81
CA SER A 104 -21.74 15.14 -5.04
C SER A 104 -20.45 14.68 -5.71
N SER A 105 -20.56 14.17 -6.94
CA SER A 105 -19.39 13.86 -7.77
C SER A 105 -18.76 15.18 -8.24
N PRO A 106 -17.52 15.49 -7.82
CA PRO A 106 -16.81 16.62 -8.39
C PRO A 106 -16.34 16.21 -9.79
N ASN A 107 -16.52 17.09 -10.78
CA ASN A 107 -16.10 16.86 -12.16
C ASN A 107 -14.57 16.98 -12.27
N LEU A 108 -13.86 15.98 -11.74
CA LEU A 108 -12.41 15.89 -11.64
C LEU A 108 -11.85 14.98 -12.73
N THR A 109 -10.69 15.35 -13.27
CA THR A 109 -9.96 14.53 -14.23
C THR A 109 -9.07 13.51 -13.52
N TRP A 110 -8.66 12.45 -14.21
CA TRP A 110 -7.65 11.52 -13.69
C TRP A 110 -6.35 12.21 -13.27
N MET A 111 -5.97 13.32 -13.92
CA MET A 111 -4.78 14.08 -13.54
C MET A 111 -4.95 14.72 -12.17
N ASP A 112 -6.14 15.22 -11.84
CA ASP A 112 -6.43 15.82 -10.54
C ASP A 112 -6.28 14.77 -9.42
N TYR A 113 -6.85 13.57 -9.62
CA TYR A 113 -6.68 12.45 -8.70
C TYR A 113 -5.21 12.03 -8.55
N PHE A 114 -4.47 11.94 -9.67
CA PHE A 114 -3.06 11.56 -9.65
C PHE A 114 -2.20 12.58 -8.88
N PHE A 115 -2.38 13.87 -9.12
CA PHE A 115 -1.64 14.93 -8.43
C PHE A 115 -2.03 15.04 -6.96
N HIS A 116 -3.32 14.85 -6.63
CA HIS A 116 -3.80 14.79 -5.26
C HIS A 116 -3.10 13.68 -4.48
N ASN A 117 -3.16 12.45 -5.00
CA ASN A 117 -2.58 11.27 -4.37
C ASN A 117 -1.06 11.35 -4.27
N THR A 118 -0.40 11.85 -5.33
CA THR A 118 1.06 12.07 -5.32
C THR A 118 1.49 13.14 -4.32
N LYS A 119 0.72 14.23 -4.19
CA LYS A 119 0.96 15.27 -3.18
C LYS A 119 0.79 14.72 -1.77
N GLN A 120 -0.26 13.94 -1.52
CA GLN A 120 -0.48 13.26 -0.23
C GLN A 120 0.68 12.31 0.10
N ALA A 121 1.15 11.54 -0.88
CA ALA A 121 2.30 10.65 -0.72
C ALA A 121 3.57 11.44 -0.39
N PHE A 122 3.84 12.53 -1.11
CA PHE A 122 4.98 13.40 -0.83
C PHE A 122 4.93 13.97 0.59
N LEU A 123 3.78 14.48 1.04
CA LEU A 123 3.61 14.99 2.40
C LEU A 123 3.78 13.88 3.45
N THR A 124 3.24 12.69 3.18
CA THR A 124 3.41 11.50 4.03
C THR A 124 4.87 11.13 4.19
N ILE A 125 5.61 11.09 3.09
CA ILE A 125 7.04 10.77 3.08
C ILE A 125 7.84 11.87 3.78
N LEU A 126 7.58 13.14 3.47
CA LEU A 126 8.30 14.28 4.03
C LEU A 126 8.10 14.38 5.55
N LEU A 127 6.85 14.35 6.01
CA LEU A 127 6.54 14.45 7.43
C LEU A 127 7.04 13.22 8.17
N GLY A 128 6.86 12.02 7.61
CA GLY A 128 7.43 10.80 8.16
C GLY A 128 8.96 10.86 8.23
N PHE A 129 9.62 11.43 7.22
CA PHE A 129 11.07 11.61 7.25
C PHE A 129 11.50 12.50 8.43
N VAL A 130 10.91 13.69 8.56
CA VAL A 130 11.25 14.65 9.64
C VAL A 130 10.98 14.08 11.03
N THR A 131 10.01 13.17 11.17
CA THR A 131 9.54 12.63 12.45
C THR A 131 9.91 11.16 12.69
N TYR A 132 10.95 10.64 12.02
CA TYR A 132 11.39 9.24 12.19
C TYR A 132 10.29 8.18 11.94
N GLY A 133 9.33 8.51 11.09
CA GLY A 133 8.23 7.66 10.64
C GLY A 133 6.91 7.85 11.40
N PHE A 134 6.88 8.61 12.50
CA PHE A 134 5.63 8.84 13.23
C PHE A 134 4.61 9.67 12.43
N GLY A 135 5.07 10.69 11.72
CA GLY A 135 4.24 11.54 10.90
C GLY A 135 3.63 10.81 9.71
N SER A 136 4.30 9.80 9.16
CA SER A 136 3.71 8.97 8.11
C SER A 136 2.64 8.02 8.65
N LEU A 137 2.77 7.55 9.89
CA LEU A 137 1.68 6.81 10.56
C LEU A 137 0.46 7.69 10.80
N ALA A 138 0.64 8.95 11.21
CA ALA A 138 -0.46 9.88 11.41
C ALA A 138 -1.19 10.22 10.09
N LEU A 139 -0.46 10.51 9.01
CA LEU A 139 -1.06 10.77 7.69
C LEU A 139 -1.67 9.50 7.07
N GLY A 140 -1.07 8.33 7.31
CA GLY A 140 -1.65 7.04 6.95
C GLY A 140 -2.95 6.75 7.71
N ALA A 141 -3.03 7.12 8.99
CA ALA A 141 -4.26 7.04 9.78
C ALA A 141 -5.36 7.95 9.22
N ILE A 142 -5.03 9.20 8.89
CA ILE A 142 -5.97 10.12 8.24
C ILE A 142 -6.48 9.53 6.92
N SER A 143 -5.59 8.96 6.10
CA SER A 143 -5.97 8.29 4.85
C SER A 143 -6.93 7.12 5.10
N GLY A 144 -6.67 6.32 6.14
CA GLY A 144 -7.55 5.23 6.58
C GLY A 144 -8.93 5.76 6.99
N ILE A 145 -8.98 6.80 7.83
CA ILE A 145 -10.24 7.45 8.25
C ILE A 145 -11.03 7.93 7.03
N SER A 146 -10.39 8.66 6.11
CA SER A 146 -11.04 9.18 4.90
C SER A 146 -11.65 8.06 4.05
N ALA A 147 -10.92 6.96 3.85
CA ALA A 147 -11.44 5.79 3.14
C ALA A 147 -12.63 5.13 3.87
N GLY A 148 -12.56 5.01 5.20
CA GLY A 148 -13.65 4.47 6.01
C GLY A 148 -14.91 5.33 5.98
N VAL A 149 -14.74 6.64 6.09
CA VAL A 149 -15.84 7.62 5.95
C VAL A 149 -16.47 7.52 4.56
N GLY A 150 -15.68 7.43 3.49
CA GLY A 150 -16.19 7.29 2.11
C GLY A 150 -17.06 6.04 1.92
N ILE A 151 -16.63 4.90 2.46
CA ILE A 151 -17.41 3.66 2.44
C ILE A 151 -18.73 3.83 3.21
N GLU A 152 -18.69 4.39 4.41
CA GLU A 152 -19.90 4.54 5.22
C GLU A 152 -20.90 5.51 4.58
N ILE A 153 -20.45 6.65 4.03
CA ILE A 153 -21.31 7.56 3.27
C ILE A 153 -21.99 6.83 2.10
N THR A 154 -21.26 5.97 1.40
CA THR A 154 -21.79 5.18 0.28
C THR A 154 -22.89 4.21 0.74
N LEU A 155 -22.68 3.54 1.88
CA LEU A 155 -23.67 2.64 2.48
C LEU A 155 -24.92 3.40 2.96
N GLN A 156 -24.74 4.54 3.63
CA GLN A 156 -25.84 5.39 4.11
C GLN A 156 -26.73 5.92 2.98
N ASN A 157 -26.18 6.10 1.78
CA ASN A 157 -26.91 6.54 0.58
C ASN A 157 -27.49 5.38 -0.25
N ASN A 158 -27.52 4.14 0.27
CA ASN A 158 -27.99 2.93 -0.44
C ASN A 158 -27.22 2.61 -1.74
N MET A 159 -25.99 3.12 -1.88
CA MET A 159 -25.14 2.90 -3.05
C MET A 159 -24.14 1.77 -2.85
N GLY A 160 -24.47 0.74 -2.05
CA GLY A 160 -23.54 -0.32 -1.67
C GLY A 160 -22.94 -1.10 -2.86
N GLU A 161 -23.64 -1.19 -3.98
CA GLU A 161 -23.11 -1.78 -5.22
C GLU A 161 -21.90 -1.01 -5.78
N SER A 162 -21.92 0.33 -5.65
CA SER A 162 -20.81 1.20 -6.08
C SER A 162 -19.50 0.93 -5.32
N ILE A 163 -19.55 0.27 -4.15
CA ILE A 163 -18.34 -0.16 -3.45
C ILE A 163 -17.56 -1.18 -4.29
N ILE A 164 -18.26 -2.08 -4.97
CA ILE A 164 -17.63 -3.13 -5.77
C ILE A 164 -17.31 -2.61 -7.18
N THR A 165 -18.21 -1.82 -7.76
CA THR A 165 -18.08 -1.38 -9.16
C THR A 165 -17.22 -0.15 -9.32
N ALA A 166 -17.14 0.74 -8.32
CA ALA A 166 -16.38 1.99 -8.41
C ALA A 166 -15.29 2.16 -7.36
N PHE A 167 -15.55 1.82 -6.08
CA PHE A 167 -14.54 2.01 -5.04
C PHE A 167 -13.41 0.96 -5.11
N LEU A 168 -13.76 -0.31 -5.17
CA LEU A 168 -12.80 -1.41 -5.13
C LEU A 168 -11.74 -1.37 -6.27
N PRO A 169 -12.11 -1.04 -7.53
CA PRO A 169 -11.16 -1.04 -8.64
C PRO A 169 -10.02 -0.01 -8.52
N HIS A 170 -10.23 1.14 -7.88
CA HIS A 170 -9.14 2.09 -7.59
C HIS A 170 -8.43 1.76 -6.26
N ALA A 171 -9.20 1.39 -5.22
CA ALA A 171 -8.68 1.18 -3.87
C ALA A 171 -7.65 0.04 -3.80
N ILE A 172 -7.77 -0.97 -4.68
CA ILE A 172 -6.81 -2.06 -4.81
C ILE A 172 -5.41 -1.60 -5.22
N PHE A 173 -5.26 -0.40 -5.78
CA PHE A 173 -3.96 0.19 -6.15
C PHE A 173 -3.57 1.33 -5.21
N GLU A 174 -4.54 2.15 -4.81
CA GLU A 174 -4.29 3.31 -3.95
C GLU A 174 -3.85 2.92 -2.54
N ILE A 175 -4.56 2.00 -1.89
CA ILE A 175 -4.23 1.55 -0.53
C ILE A 175 -2.80 0.99 -0.48
N PRO A 176 -2.38 0.08 -1.37
CA PRO A 176 -0.97 -0.29 -1.53
C PRO A 176 0.02 0.87 -1.59
N ALA A 177 -0.27 1.87 -2.41
CA ALA A 177 0.61 3.02 -2.62
C ALA A 177 0.72 3.88 -1.36
N ILE A 178 -0.40 4.08 -0.64
CA ILE A 178 -0.43 4.77 0.66
C ILE A 178 0.41 4.01 1.69
N LEU A 179 0.23 2.70 1.83
CA LEU A 179 0.98 1.88 2.79
C LEU A 179 2.49 1.89 2.50
N LEU A 180 2.88 1.81 1.22
CA LEU A 180 4.28 1.93 0.81
C LEU A 180 4.83 3.33 1.06
N SER A 181 4.04 4.38 0.83
CA SER A 181 4.41 5.77 1.17
C SER A 181 4.62 5.94 2.67
N CYS A 182 3.84 5.23 3.49
CA CYS A 182 4.03 5.23 4.95
C CYS A 182 5.30 4.49 5.39
N LEU A 183 5.69 3.45 4.66
CA LEU A 183 6.90 2.66 4.92
C LEU A 183 8.19 3.39 4.49
N TYR A 184 8.11 4.17 3.41
CA TYR A 184 9.25 4.78 2.75
C TYR A 184 10.17 5.61 3.68
N PRO A 185 9.66 6.43 4.62
CA PRO A 185 10.50 7.13 5.60
C PRO A 185 11.39 6.21 6.44
N PHE A 186 10.88 5.04 6.84
CA PHE A 186 11.68 4.07 7.59
C PHE A 186 12.83 3.50 6.73
N MET A 187 12.60 3.36 5.42
CA MET A 187 13.63 2.94 4.47
C MET A 187 14.71 4.00 4.31
N ILE A 188 14.33 5.28 4.23
CA ILE A 188 15.27 6.41 4.19
C ILE A 188 16.12 6.43 5.47
N TRP A 189 15.49 6.32 6.65
CA TRP A 189 16.22 6.30 7.92
C TRP A 189 17.16 5.11 8.06
N ARG A 190 16.79 3.94 7.52
CA ARG A 190 17.69 2.79 7.44
C ARG A 190 18.91 3.09 6.55
N PHE A 191 18.71 3.70 5.39
CA PHE A 191 19.81 4.12 4.52
C PHE A 191 20.75 5.11 5.21
N ILE A 192 20.21 6.12 5.90
CA ILE A 192 20.97 7.14 6.62
C ILE A 192 21.79 6.49 7.76
N THR A 193 21.13 5.72 8.63
CA THR A 193 21.78 5.07 9.77
C THR A 193 22.86 4.07 9.33
N ALA A 194 22.62 3.30 8.26
CA ALA A 194 23.63 2.41 7.69
C ALA A 194 24.82 3.18 7.10
N SER A 195 24.57 4.32 6.43
CA SER A 195 25.63 5.14 5.86
C SER A 195 26.50 5.82 6.93
N ILE A 196 25.87 6.31 8.00
CA ILE A 196 26.59 6.87 9.17
C ILE A 196 27.42 5.78 9.84
N LYS A 197 26.82 4.62 10.14
CA LYS A 197 27.50 3.52 10.85
C LYS A 197 28.72 2.99 10.09
N ASN A 198 28.61 2.88 8.77
CA ASN A 198 29.69 2.35 7.92
C ASN A 198 30.65 3.45 7.42
N LYS A 199 30.42 4.72 7.78
CA LYS A 199 31.18 5.90 7.32
C LYS A 199 31.31 5.95 5.78
N ASN A 200 30.33 5.42 5.06
CA ASN A 200 30.31 5.36 3.60
C ASN A 200 28.86 5.31 3.10
N LEU A 201 28.58 6.01 1.99
CA LEU A 201 27.27 6.05 1.36
C LEU A 201 26.86 4.67 0.84
N GLN A 202 25.72 4.18 1.32
CA GLN A 202 25.19 2.87 0.97
C GLN A 202 24.37 2.91 -0.34
N TYR A 203 25.00 3.30 -1.46
CA TYR A 203 24.33 3.43 -2.77
C TYR A 203 23.56 2.18 -3.21
N LYS A 204 23.99 1.00 -2.76
CA LYS A 204 23.30 -0.26 -3.03
C LYS A 204 21.88 -0.29 -2.43
N LEU A 205 21.68 0.28 -1.24
CA LEU A 205 20.35 0.39 -0.63
C LEU A 205 19.44 1.33 -1.44
N VAL A 206 19.99 2.43 -1.96
CA VAL A 206 19.24 3.36 -2.81
C VAL A 206 18.73 2.66 -4.07
N LYS A 207 19.62 1.93 -4.77
CA LYS A 207 19.30 1.26 -6.04
C LYS A 207 18.37 0.05 -5.88
N ILE A 208 18.52 -0.71 -4.80
CA ILE A 208 17.75 -1.95 -4.60
C ILE A 208 16.43 -1.68 -3.87
N GLU A 209 16.34 -0.57 -3.12
CA GLU A 209 15.19 -0.29 -2.26
C GLU A 209 14.51 1.03 -2.55
N LEU A 210 15.20 2.16 -2.36
CA LEU A 210 14.53 3.47 -2.40
C LEU A 210 13.98 3.79 -3.80
N ILE A 211 14.75 3.57 -4.86
CA ILE A 211 14.31 3.87 -6.23
C ILE A 211 13.16 2.92 -6.67
N PRO A 212 13.29 1.59 -6.53
CA PRO A 212 12.22 0.67 -6.93
C PRO A 212 10.90 0.88 -6.17
N ILE A 213 10.96 1.14 -4.85
CA ILE A 213 9.73 1.41 -4.07
C ILE A 213 9.09 2.73 -4.50
N LEU A 214 9.88 3.79 -4.71
CA LEU A 214 9.34 5.08 -5.13
C LEU A 214 8.66 4.97 -6.50
N PHE A 215 9.30 4.28 -7.43
CA PHE A 215 8.71 3.99 -8.74
C PHE A 215 7.42 3.18 -8.61
N CYS A 216 7.39 2.18 -7.73
CA CYS A 216 6.20 1.38 -7.44
C CYS A 216 5.04 2.24 -6.90
N ILE A 217 5.31 3.14 -5.94
CA ILE A 217 4.31 4.08 -5.39
C ILE A 217 3.69 4.94 -6.51
N ILE A 218 4.53 5.56 -7.34
CA ILE A 218 4.09 6.44 -8.43
C ILE A 218 3.24 5.65 -9.44
N LEU A 219 3.70 4.46 -9.83
CA LEU A 219 3.00 3.60 -10.77
C LEU A 219 1.62 3.17 -10.23
N LEU A 220 1.54 2.80 -8.95
CA LEU A 220 0.29 2.39 -8.32
C LEU A 220 -0.72 3.56 -8.26
N PHE A 221 -0.29 4.76 -7.87
CA PHE A 221 -1.18 5.93 -7.89
C PHE A 221 -1.61 6.33 -9.30
N PHE A 222 -0.74 6.18 -10.30
CA PHE A 222 -1.11 6.42 -11.69
C PHE A 222 -2.24 5.49 -12.13
N ILE A 223 -2.13 4.19 -11.82
CA ILE A 223 -3.17 3.21 -12.13
C ILE A 223 -4.44 3.51 -11.32
N ALA A 224 -4.33 3.79 -10.02
CA ALA A 224 -5.47 4.15 -9.18
C ALA A 224 -6.26 5.34 -9.76
N ALA A 225 -5.56 6.40 -10.20
CA ALA A 225 -6.19 7.59 -10.76
C ALA A 225 -6.92 7.34 -12.09
N ILE A 226 -6.38 6.47 -12.95
CA ILE A 226 -7.08 6.04 -14.17
C ILE A 226 -8.34 5.27 -13.80
N MET A 227 -8.23 4.30 -12.89
CA MET A 227 -9.38 3.50 -12.45
C MET A 227 -10.46 4.39 -11.86
N GLU A 228 -10.10 5.33 -10.99
CA GLU A 228 -11.02 6.29 -10.38
C GLU A 228 -11.79 7.10 -11.43
N SER A 229 -11.08 7.63 -12.44
CA SER A 229 -11.75 8.40 -13.50
C SER A 229 -12.71 7.57 -14.37
N ILE A 230 -12.44 6.28 -14.57
CA ILE A 230 -13.28 5.42 -15.41
C ILE A 230 -14.54 5.03 -14.67
N PHE A 231 -14.41 4.57 -13.42
CA PHE A 231 -15.55 4.00 -12.70
C PHE A 231 -16.42 5.04 -11.98
N ILE A 232 -15.92 6.25 -11.71
CA ILE A 232 -16.78 7.36 -11.26
C ILE A 232 -17.73 7.82 -12.38
N LEU A 233 -17.28 7.84 -13.63
CA LEU A 233 -18.12 8.21 -14.78
C LEU A 233 -19.29 7.23 -15.01
N GLU A 234 -19.20 5.99 -14.55
CA GLU A 234 -20.29 5.00 -14.66
C GLU A 234 -21.41 5.21 -13.63
N ILE A 235 -21.19 6.01 -12.57
CA ILE A 235 -22.21 6.29 -11.54
C ILE A 235 -23.16 7.43 -11.98
N GLU A 236 -22.76 8.27 -12.93
CA GLU A 236 -23.55 9.42 -13.40
C GLU A 236 -24.53 9.11 -14.56
N VAL A 237 -24.77 7.84 -14.90
CA VAL A 237 -25.67 7.43 -16.01
C VAL A 237 -27.00 6.87 -15.52
#